data_AF-A0A5N5CVT6-F1
#
_entry.id   AF-A0A5N5CVT6-F1
#
_cell.length_a   1.000
_cell.length_b   1.000
_cell.length_c   1.000
_cell.angle_alpha   90.00
_cell.angle_beta   90.00
_cell.angle_gamma   90.00
#
_symmetry.space_group_name_H-M   'P 1'
#
loop_
_entity.id
_entity.type
_entity.pdbx_description
1 polymer ?
#
loop_
_entity_poly.entity_id
_entity_poly.type
_entity_poly.pdbx_seq_one_letter_code
_entity_poly.pdbx_strand_id
1 'polypeptide(L)'
;MQFSQDDHVTTQEEPINYTADTRCSAQFASLKEDILELHRHRSSGHHGERVNVIRSKIEKQWEDLPPHFKLQTSLKDCRHLSPFERDFLVGTRLDYLHTLLLLGLISLQKTTEPDNSILATAGEMLSLVVEVIILRQRLVAQFGLPAAGVISLALLNSAISSGIARLSRSKMVQDLSVLVAEIRAGALIQAGEPNFALFTRATSTMQSLLDSLMVVWRSPEQPAGQQQTGGQQGQMDVSGVGSITDVTLDDWNACIDFEPWEFEQGFWASLAVHPTLLQDR
;
A
#
# COMPACT_ATOMS: atom_id res chain seq x y z
N MET A 1 -56.35 30.63 4.01
CA MET A 1 -55.70 29.33 4.29
C MET A 1 -54.65 29.11 3.22
N GLN A 2 -53.40 29.43 3.56
CA GLN A 2 -52.22 29.11 2.77
C GLN A 2 -51.91 27.63 2.98
N PHE A 3 -51.73 26.89 1.89
CA PHE A 3 -50.92 25.67 1.89
C PHE A 3 -49.67 26.01 1.10
N SER A 4 -48.60 26.33 1.81
CA SER A 4 -47.24 26.23 1.28
C SER A 4 -46.90 24.75 1.20
N GLN A 5 -46.57 24.30 0.00
CA GLN A 5 -46.05 22.97 -0.26
C GLN A 5 -44.56 23.17 -0.57
N ASP A 6 -43.74 23.00 0.46
CA ASP A 6 -42.28 22.99 0.34
C ASP A 6 -41.86 21.65 -0.30
N ASP A 7 -41.67 21.65 -1.61
CA ASP A 7 -40.96 20.59 -2.33
C ASP A 7 -39.46 20.75 -2.09
N HIS A 8 -38.98 20.15 -0.99
CA HIS A 8 -37.54 19.97 -0.78
C HIS A 8 -37.09 18.69 -1.52
N VAL A 9 -36.94 18.78 -2.85
CA VAL A 9 -36.22 17.76 -3.63
C VAL A 9 -34.73 17.94 -3.33
N THR A 10 -34.23 17.24 -2.32
CA THR A 10 -32.79 17.00 -2.19
C THR A 10 -32.39 16.03 -3.30
N THR A 11 -31.85 16.55 -4.41
CA THR A 11 -31.08 15.76 -5.37
C THR A 11 -29.91 15.14 -4.61
N GLN A 12 -30.06 13.89 -4.16
CA GLN A 12 -28.95 13.11 -3.64
C GLN A 12 -27.91 13.01 -4.74
N GLU A 13 -26.76 13.63 -4.52
CA GLU A 13 -25.60 13.45 -5.39
C GLU A 13 -25.29 11.94 -5.45
N GLU A 14 -25.08 11.44 -6.67
CA GLU A 14 -24.80 10.02 -6.89
C GLU A 14 -23.55 9.63 -6.10
N PRO A 15 -23.60 8.62 -5.21
CA PRO A 15 -22.45 8.27 -4.40
C PRO A 15 -21.36 7.61 -5.23
N ILE A 16 -20.10 7.90 -4.92
CA ILE A 16 -18.94 7.17 -5.46
C ILE A 16 -19.01 5.73 -4.94
N ASN A 17 -19.13 4.77 -5.86
CA ASN A 17 -19.21 3.35 -5.57
C ASN A 17 -18.71 2.53 -6.78
N TYR A 18 -18.63 1.20 -6.64
CA TYR A 18 -18.17 0.31 -7.70
C TYR A 18 -19.04 0.36 -8.98
N THR A 19 -20.34 0.65 -8.86
CA THR A 19 -21.23 0.80 -10.02
C THR A 19 -20.89 2.06 -10.80
N ALA A 20 -20.66 3.17 -10.10
CA ALA A 20 -20.23 4.43 -10.70
C ALA A 20 -18.84 4.29 -11.35
N ASP A 21 -17.89 3.63 -10.68
CA ASP A 21 -16.57 3.28 -11.19
C ASP A 21 -16.65 2.50 -12.51
N THR A 22 -17.34 1.36 -12.48
CA THR A 22 -17.53 0.51 -13.65
C THR A 22 -18.18 1.27 -14.81
N ARG A 23 -19.18 2.11 -14.52
CA ARG A 23 -19.86 2.92 -15.53
C ARG A 23 -18.90 3.92 -16.17
N CYS A 24 -18.13 4.67 -15.37
CA CYS A 24 -17.16 5.64 -15.88
C CYS A 24 -16.11 4.95 -16.74
N SER A 25 -15.52 3.84 -16.25
CA SER A 25 -14.55 3.06 -17.01
C SER A 25 -15.13 2.51 -18.32
N ALA A 26 -16.38 2.04 -18.32
CA ALA A 26 -17.05 1.54 -19.53
C ALA A 26 -17.24 2.65 -20.58
N GLN A 27 -17.59 3.87 -20.16
CA GLN A 27 -17.73 5.00 -21.07
C GLN A 27 -16.37 5.35 -21.72
N PHE A 28 -15.30 5.44 -20.94
CA PHE A 28 -13.95 5.66 -21.49
C PHE A 28 -13.46 4.50 -22.36
N ALA A 29 -13.79 3.25 -22.01
CA ALA A 29 -13.46 2.09 -22.84
C ALA A 29 -14.14 2.15 -24.21
N SER A 30 -15.39 2.60 -24.28
CA SER A 30 -16.08 2.81 -25.57
C SER A 30 -15.37 3.84 -26.45
N LEU A 31 -14.89 4.95 -25.87
CA LEU A 31 -14.11 5.94 -26.62
C LEU A 31 -12.76 5.40 -27.07
N LYS A 32 -12.10 4.57 -26.24
CA LYS A 32 -10.86 3.89 -26.63
C LYS A 32 -11.08 2.93 -27.80
N GLU A 33 -12.23 2.25 -27.88
CA GLU A 33 -12.59 1.44 -29.05
C GLU A 33 -12.81 2.30 -30.31
N ASP A 34 -13.52 3.44 -30.22
CA ASP A 34 -13.66 4.40 -31.33
C ASP A 34 -12.27 4.83 -31.87
N ILE A 35 -11.32 5.08 -30.95
CA ILE A 35 -9.94 5.44 -31.27
C ILE A 35 -9.20 4.28 -31.97
N LEU A 36 -9.36 3.04 -31.49
CA LEU A 36 -8.79 1.85 -32.13
C LEU A 36 -9.37 1.62 -33.53
N GLU A 37 -10.67 1.84 -33.71
CA GLU A 37 -11.33 1.75 -35.00
C GLU A 37 -10.79 2.80 -35.99
N LEU A 38 -10.58 4.04 -35.52
CA LEU A 38 -9.93 5.09 -36.29
C LEU A 38 -8.51 4.69 -36.71
N HIS A 39 -7.74 4.10 -35.81
CA HIS A 39 -6.38 3.62 -36.11
C HIS A 39 -6.38 2.54 -37.20
N ARG A 40 -7.34 1.60 -37.17
CA ARG A 40 -7.49 0.55 -38.19
C ARG A 40 -7.86 1.12 -39.58
N HIS A 41 -8.69 2.17 -39.65
CA HIS A 41 -9.17 2.76 -40.90
C HIS A 41 -8.37 3.99 -41.36
N ARG A 42 -7.04 3.94 -41.19
CA ARG A 42 -6.13 5.08 -41.32
C ARG A 42 -6.10 5.74 -42.71
N SER A 43 -6.41 4.98 -43.77
CA SER A 43 -6.34 5.41 -45.18
C SER A 43 -7.55 6.22 -45.66
N SER A 44 -8.52 6.49 -44.81
CA SER A 44 -9.71 7.26 -45.17
C SER A 44 -9.41 8.76 -45.27
N GLY A 45 -9.89 9.42 -46.33
CA GLY A 45 -9.72 10.87 -46.53
C GLY A 45 -10.32 11.74 -45.40
N HIS A 46 -11.25 11.18 -44.63
CA HIS A 46 -11.95 11.84 -43.52
C HIS A 46 -11.27 11.65 -42.16
N HIS A 47 -10.03 11.17 -42.11
CA HIS A 47 -9.35 10.87 -40.84
C HIS A 47 -9.22 12.09 -39.91
N GLY A 48 -8.94 13.28 -40.45
CA GLY A 48 -8.82 14.50 -39.63
C GLY A 48 -10.15 14.91 -38.98
N GLU A 49 -11.24 14.83 -39.74
CA GLU A 49 -12.59 15.11 -39.24
C GLU A 49 -12.99 14.11 -38.14
N ARG A 50 -12.73 12.80 -38.36
CA ARG A 50 -12.99 11.77 -37.35
C ARG A 50 -12.20 12.00 -36.05
N VAL A 51 -10.94 12.41 -36.14
CA VAL A 51 -10.14 12.79 -34.95
C VAL A 51 -10.82 13.91 -34.17
N ASN A 52 -11.28 14.96 -34.85
CA ASN A 52 -11.96 16.08 -34.20
C ASN A 52 -13.29 15.67 -33.57
N VAL A 53 -14.07 14.82 -34.25
CA VAL A 53 -15.32 14.28 -33.71
C VAL A 53 -15.06 13.48 -32.43
N ILE A 54 -14.07 12.59 -32.43
CA ILE A 54 -13.72 11.80 -31.24
C ILE A 54 -13.21 12.71 -30.13
N ARG A 55 -12.39 13.73 -30.44
CA ARG A 55 -11.93 14.71 -29.46
C ARG A 55 -13.09 15.41 -28.75
N SER A 56 -14.05 15.93 -29.52
CA SER A 56 -15.24 16.58 -28.95
C SER A 56 -16.10 15.62 -28.13
N LYS A 57 -16.18 14.33 -28.49
CA LYS A 57 -16.86 13.32 -27.66
C LYS A 57 -16.15 13.12 -26.32
N ILE A 58 -14.81 13.04 -26.31
CA ILE A 58 -14.01 12.89 -25.09
C ILE A 58 -14.23 14.07 -24.14
N GLU A 59 -14.10 15.30 -24.67
CA GLU A 59 -14.29 16.53 -23.90
C GLU A 59 -15.72 16.62 -23.35
N LYS A 60 -16.71 16.33 -24.20
CA LYS A 60 -18.12 16.31 -23.76
C LYS A 60 -18.36 15.29 -22.65
N GLN A 61 -17.85 14.06 -22.79
CA GLN A 61 -18.01 13.05 -21.76
C GLN A 61 -17.38 13.49 -20.43
N TRP A 62 -16.21 14.13 -20.48
CA TRP A 62 -15.59 14.69 -19.28
C TRP A 62 -16.42 15.81 -18.67
N GLU A 63 -16.99 16.70 -19.47
CA GLU A 63 -17.84 17.78 -18.98
C GLU A 63 -19.16 17.28 -18.38
N ASP A 64 -19.76 16.25 -18.98
CA ASP A 64 -21.01 15.65 -18.54
C ASP A 64 -20.89 14.84 -17.22
N LEU A 65 -19.66 14.50 -16.78
CA LEU A 65 -19.46 13.81 -15.49
C LEU A 65 -19.84 14.71 -14.30
N PRO A 66 -20.36 14.13 -13.19
CA PRO A 66 -20.60 14.87 -11.96
C PRO A 66 -19.33 15.56 -11.45
N PRO A 67 -19.40 16.80 -10.91
CA PRO A 67 -18.21 17.53 -10.45
C PRO A 67 -17.41 16.77 -9.38
N HIS A 68 -18.08 16.07 -8.47
CA HIS A 68 -17.44 15.27 -7.43
C HIS A 68 -16.83 13.96 -7.95
N PHE A 69 -16.99 13.61 -9.25
CA PHE A 69 -16.25 12.53 -9.91
C PHE A 69 -14.98 13.05 -10.62
N LYS A 70 -14.79 14.37 -10.67
CA LYS A 70 -13.65 14.99 -11.36
C LYS A 70 -12.58 15.36 -10.35
N LEU A 71 -11.38 14.83 -10.55
CA LEU A 71 -10.20 15.31 -9.83
C LEU A 71 -9.78 16.67 -10.41
N GLN A 72 -10.08 17.75 -9.68
CA GLN A 72 -9.71 19.12 -10.07
C GLN A 72 -8.53 19.68 -9.26
N THR A 73 -8.24 19.11 -8.10
CA THR A 73 -7.21 19.55 -7.16
C THR A 73 -6.15 18.47 -6.93
N SER A 74 -5.08 18.83 -6.21
CA SER A 74 -4.04 17.88 -5.81
C SER A 74 -4.64 16.80 -4.89
N LEU A 75 -4.15 15.57 -5.01
CA LEU A 75 -4.56 14.46 -4.15
C LEU A 75 -4.23 14.69 -2.67
N LYS A 76 -3.28 15.60 -2.39
CA LYS A 76 -2.95 16.02 -1.03
C LYS A 76 -4.10 16.77 -0.33
N ASP A 77 -4.99 17.42 -1.09
CA ASP A 77 -6.12 18.18 -0.55
C ASP A 77 -7.35 17.26 -0.34
N CYS A 78 -7.38 16.13 -1.04
CA CYS A 78 -8.41 15.09 -0.96
C CYS A 78 -8.21 14.10 0.21
N ARG A 79 -7.47 14.47 1.27
CA ARG A 79 -7.21 13.58 2.43
C ARG A 79 -8.45 13.20 3.22
N HIS A 80 -9.51 13.99 3.11
CA HIS A 80 -10.78 13.76 3.78
C HIS A 80 -11.62 12.65 3.11
N LEU A 81 -11.29 12.28 1.87
CA LEU A 81 -11.94 11.20 1.13
C LEU A 81 -11.37 9.84 1.53
N SER A 82 -12.20 8.81 1.44
CA SER A 82 -11.77 7.44 1.66
C SER A 82 -10.72 6.99 0.62
N PRO A 83 -9.89 5.97 0.93
CA PRO A 83 -8.94 5.43 -0.04
C PRO A 83 -9.59 5.02 -1.36
N PHE A 84 -10.78 4.40 -1.29
CA PHE A 84 -11.55 4.00 -2.47
C PHE A 84 -11.98 5.19 -3.31
N GLU A 85 -12.54 6.23 -2.70
CA GLU A 85 -12.98 7.44 -3.43
C GLU A 85 -11.79 8.15 -4.08
N ARG A 86 -10.64 8.20 -3.41
CA ARG A 86 -9.41 8.75 -3.98
C ARG A 86 -8.93 7.95 -5.19
N ASP A 87 -8.92 6.62 -5.09
CA ASP A 87 -8.52 5.74 -6.18
C ASP A 87 -9.47 5.88 -7.37
N PHE A 88 -10.78 6.00 -7.12
CA PHE A 88 -11.79 6.30 -8.14
C PHE A 88 -11.53 7.62 -8.86
N LEU A 89 -11.27 8.72 -8.13
CA LEU A 89 -11.00 10.03 -8.72
C LEU A 89 -9.73 10.04 -9.59
N VAL A 90 -8.67 9.41 -9.08
CA VAL A 90 -7.41 9.22 -9.81
C VAL A 90 -7.64 8.40 -11.07
N GLY A 91 -8.31 7.25 -10.94
CA GLY A 91 -8.61 6.35 -12.06
C GLY A 91 -9.40 7.06 -13.15
N THR A 92 -10.47 7.77 -12.78
CA THR A 92 -11.33 8.53 -13.69
C THR A 92 -10.56 9.63 -14.42
N ARG A 93 -9.70 10.40 -13.71
CA ARG A 93 -8.86 11.43 -14.34
C ARG A 93 -7.81 10.82 -15.27
N LEU A 94 -7.17 9.73 -14.88
CA LEU A 94 -6.20 9.03 -15.71
C LEU A 94 -6.84 8.41 -16.95
N ASP A 95 -8.06 7.88 -16.85
CA ASP A 95 -8.79 7.34 -18.00
C ASP A 95 -9.12 8.42 -19.03
N TYR A 96 -9.54 9.60 -18.58
CA TYR A 96 -9.74 10.76 -19.44
C TYR A 96 -8.46 11.18 -20.15
N LEU A 97 -7.38 11.41 -19.39
CA LEU A 97 -6.09 11.84 -19.94
C LEU A 97 -5.51 10.79 -20.89
N HIS A 98 -5.60 9.51 -20.54
CA HIS A 98 -5.12 8.42 -21.39
C HIS A 98 -5.89 8.35 -22.72
N THR A 99 -7.21 8.58 -22.69
CA THR A 99 -8.03 8.61 -23.91
C THR A 99 -7.61 9.77 -24.84
N LEU A 100 -7.32 10.96 -24.27
CA LEU A 100 -6.75 12.08 -25.03
C LEU A 100 -5.36 11.77 -25.59
N LEU A 101 -4.50 11.14 -24.78
CA LEU A 101 -3.15 10.76 -25.18
C LEU A 101 -3.18 9.80 -26.38
N LEU A 102 -4.02 8.75 -26.34
CA LEU A 102 -4.15 7.79 -27.43
C LEU A 102 -4.60 8.45 -28.75
N LEU A 103 -5.59 9.35 -28.68
CA LEU A 103 -6.05 10.11 -29.84
C LEU A 103 -4.94 11.02 -30.39
N GLY A 104 -4.19 11.67 -29.50
CA GLY A 104 -3.02 12.47 -29.84
C GLY A 104 -1.95 11.66 -30.56
N LEU A 105 -1.61 10.47 -30.04
CA LEU A 105 -0.59 9.59 -30.63
C LEU A 105 -0.93 9.12 -32.05
N ILE A 106 -2.20 8.81 -32.32
CA ILE A 106 -2.66 8.46 -33.68
C ILE A 106 -2.56 9.65 -34.64
N SER A 107 -2.74 10.87 -34.13
CA SER A 107 -2.60 12.10 -34.88
C SER A 107 -1.12 12.43 -35.17
N LEU A 108 -0.25 12.21 -34.18
CA LEU A 108 1.19 12.50 -34.25
C LEU A 108 1.93 11.65 -35.30
N GLN A 109 1.51 10.42 -35.57
CA GLN A 109 2.14 9.62 -36.63
C GLN A 109 1.99 10.24 -38.05
N LYS A 110 1.34 11.39 -38.21
CA LYS A 110 1.26 12.18 -39.45
C LYS A 110 2.10 13.47 -39.41
N THR A 111 2.55 13.93 -38.24
CA THR A 111 3.26 15.21 -38.05
C THR A 111 4.63 14.97 -37.45
N THR A 112 5.66 15.65 -37.95
CA THR A 112 7.06 15.43 -37.54
C THR A 112 7.38 15.96 -36.14
N GLU A 113 6.50 16.77 -35.56
CA GLU A 113 6.68 17.39 -34.24
C GLU A 113 5.56 16.96 -33.27
N PRO A 114 5.89 16.62 -32.01
CA PRO A 114 4.91 16.33 -30.97
C PRO A 114 4.09 17.58 -30.67
N ASP A 115 2.76 17.45 -30.80
CA ASP A 115 1.84 18.51 -30.41
C ASP A 115 2.01 18.80 -28.91
N ASN A 116 2.14 20.08 -28.55
CA ASN A 116 2.27 20.53 -27.17
C ASN A 116 1.13 20.02 -26.28
N SER A 117 -0.05 19.77 -26.87
CA SER A 117 -1.18 19.18 -26.14
C SER A 117 -0.88 17.76 -25.64
N ILE A 118 -0.20 16.93 -26.44
CA ILE A 118 0.17 15.55 -26.09
C ILE A 118 1.19 15.54 -24.96
N LEU A 119 2.19 16.43 -25.04
CA LEU A 119 3.20 16.58 -24.00
C LEU A 119 2.57 17.07 -22.69
N ALA A 120 1.64 18.02 -22.75
CA ALA A 120 0.91 18.49 -21.57
C ALA A 120 0.09 17.35 -20.93
N THR A 121 -0.66 16.59 -21.72
CA THR A 121 -1.42 15.43 -21.24
C THR A 121 -0.52 14.37 -20.60
N ALA A 122 0.59 14.01 -21.26
CA ALA A 122 1.54 13.03 -20.72
C ALA A 122 2.21 13.53 -19.43
N GLY A 123 2.55 14.81 -19.37
CA GLY A 123 3.10 15.44 -18.16
C GLY A 123 2.12 15.44 -17.00
N GLU A 124 0.84 15.73 -17.25
CA GLU A 124 -0.20 15.67 -16.23
C GLU A 124 -0.42 14.23 -15.72
N MET A 125 -0.50 13.26 -16.63
CA MET A 125 -0.60 11.84 -16.26
C MET A 125 0.56 11.41 -15.37
N LEU A 126 1.80 11.75 -15.76
CA LEU A 126 2.99 11.42 -14.99
C LEU A 126 2.98 12.10 -13.61
N SER A 127 2.59 13.37 -13.55
CA SER A 127 2.47 14.10 -12.28
C SER A 127 1.47 13.43 -11.33
N LEU A 128 0.31 13.02 -11.83
CA LEU A 128 -0.70 12.31 -11.04
C LEU A 128 -0.21 10.95 -10.55
N VAL A 129 0.40 10.14 -11.43
CA VAL A 129 0.96 8.83 -11.06
C VAL A 129 2.04 8.98 -9.99
N VAL A 130 2.95 9.94 -10.15
CA VAL A 130 3.98 10.23 -9.15
C VAL A 130 3.36 10.65 -7.81
N GLU A 131 2.33 11.49 -7.83
CA GLU A 131 1.64 11.90 -6.62
C GLU A 131 0.98 10.71 -5.88
N VAL A 132 0.33 9.80 -6.60
CA VAL A 132 -0.26 8.57 -6.05
C VAL A 132 0.80 7.68 -5.40
N ILE A 133 1.92 7.44 -6.10
CA ILE A 133 3.02 6.63 -5.60
C ILE A 133 3.59 7.23 -4.31
N ILE A 134 3.90 8.54 -4.31
CA ILE A 134 4.44 9.23 -3.14
C ILE A 134 3.47 9.15 -1.96
N LEU A 135 2.17 9.37 -2.20
CA LEU A 135 1.17 9.32 -1.13
C LEU A 135 1.05 7.90 -0.55
N ARG A 136 1.04 6.86 -1.40
CA ARG A 136 1.01 5.47 -0.95
C ARG A 136 2.26 5.11 -0.14
N GLN A 137 3.44 5.45 -0.64
CA GLN A 137 4.72 5.21 0.03
C GLN A 137 4.80 5.94 1.38
N ARG A 138 4.35 7.20 1.43
CA ARG A 138 4.31 7.99 2.66
C ARG A 138 3.38 7.37 3.70
N LEU A 139 2.21 6.87 3.31
CA LEU A 139 1.29 6.21 4.23
C LEU A 139 1.92 4.96 4.86
N VAL A 140 2.59 4.15 4.05
CA VAL A 140 3.26 2.94 4.55
C VAL A 140 4.46 3.28 5.43
N ALA A 141 5.28 4.27 5.08
CA ALA A 141 6.36 4.72 5.94
C ALA A 141 5.81 5.24 7.27
N GLN A 142 4.92 6.24 7.23
CA GLN A 142 4.45 6.97 8.40
C GLN A 142 3.59 6.14 9.37
N PHE A 143 2.84 5.15 8.88
CA PHE A 143 1.91 4.38 9.70
C PHE A 143 2.14 2.87 9.64
N GLY A 144 2.44 2.35 8.45
CA GLY A 144 2.63 0.91 8.23
C GLY A 144 3.88 0.37 8.92
N LEU A 145 5.03 1.02 8.74
CA LEU A 145 6.29 0.59 9.34
C LEU A 145 6.27 0.71 10.88
N PRO A 146 5.80 1.82 11.49
CA PRO A 146 5.61 1.88 12.93
C PRO A 146 4.71 0.79 13.50
N ALA A 147 3.55 0.56 12.89
CA ALA A 147 2.65 -0.51 13.32
C ALA A 147 3.32 -1.89 13.20
N ALA A 148 4.00 -2.16 12.09
CA ALA A 148 4.72 -3.41 11.86
C ALA A 148 5.86 -3.61 12.87
N GLY A 149 6.56 -2.54 13.25
CA GLY A 149 7.60 -2.57 14.28
C GLY A 149 7.05 -2.94 15.66
N VAL A 150 5.94 -2.33 16.07
CA VAL A 150 5.26 -2.67 17.33
C VAL A 150 4.75 -4.11 17.34
N ILE A 151 4.16 -4.57 16.24
CA ILE A 151 3.72 -5.97 16.11
C ILE A 151 4.92 -6.92 16.18
N SER A 152 6.03 -6.59 15.52
CA SER A 152 7.27 -7.38 15.57
C SER A 152 7.78 -7.52 17.01
N LEU A 153 7.84 -6.41 17.76
CA LEU A 153 8.20 -6.43 19.17
C LEU A 153 7.26 -7.29 20.02
N ALA A 154 5.95 -7.15 19.82
CA ALA A 154 4.95 -7.94 20.55
C ALA A 154 5.05 -9.44 20.25
N LEU A 155 5.47 -9.83 19.05
CA LEU A 155 5.68 -11.22 18.66
C LEU A 155 6.99 -11.81 19.22
N LEU A 156 8.03 -11.01 19.40
CA LEU A 156 9.30 -11.42 20.01
C LEU A 156 9.19 -11.58 21.53
N ASN A 157 8.38 -10.76 22.19
CA ASN A 157 8.25 -10.77 23.64
C ASN A 157 7.23 -11.82 24.11
N SER A 158 7.71 -12.91 24.70
CA SER A 158 6.90 -14.00 25.26
C SER A 158 6.00 -13.57 26.43
N ALA A 159 6.41 -12.57 27.23
CA ALA A 159 5.62 -12.03 28.34
C ALA A 159 4.43 -11.17 27.88
N ILE A 160 4.58 -10.45 26.77
CA ILE A 160 3.47 -9.72 26.12
C ILE A 160 2.57 -10.72 25.38
N SER A 161 3.18 -11.72 24.73
CA SER A 161 2.43 -12.75 24.02
C SER A 161 1.54 -13.62 24.91
N SER A 162 1.81 -13.75 26.21
CA SER A 162 0.93 -14.52 27.12
C SER A 162 -0.44 -13.87 27.35
N GLY A 163 -0.59 -12.56 27.09
CA GLY A 163 -1.87 -11.85 27.14
C GLY A 163 -2.59 -11.74 25.78
N ILE A 164 -1.91 -12.05 24.68
CA ILE A 164 -2.46 -11.96 23.32
C ILE A 164 -3.17 -13.29 22.99
N ALA A 165 -4.48 -13.24 22.73
CA ALA A 165 -5.23 -14.40 22.28
C ALA A 165 -4.58 -15.03 21.03
N ARG A 166 -4.50 -16.37 20.96
CA ARG A 166 -3.86 -17.08 19.82
C ARG A 166 -4.39 -16.63 18.44
N LEU A 167 -5.67 -16.27 18.36
CA LEU A 167 -6.31 -15.76 17.14
C LEU A 167 -5.78 -14.38 16.71
N SER A 168 -5.47 -13.48 17.64
CA SER A 168 -4.87 -12.18 17.30
C SER A 168 -3.39 -12.32 16.92
N ARG A 169 -2.67 -13.28 17.52
CA ARG A 169 -1.27 -13.58 17.13
C ARG A 169 -1.17 -14.10 15.69
N SER A 170 -2.04 -15.04 15.29
CA SER A 170 -2.05 -15.56 13.91
C SER A 170 -2.35 -14.46 12.89
N LYS A 171 -3.28 -13.56 13.20
CA LYS A 171 -3.61 -12.42 12.32
C LYS A 171 -2.43 -11.43 12.19
N MET A 172 -1.74 -11.12 13.28
CA MET A 172 -0.54 -10.28 13.27
C MET A 172 0.57 -10.86 12.39
N VAL A 173 0.83 -12.17 12.50
CA VAL A 173 1.80 -12.88 11.66
C VAL A 173 1.39 -12.85 10.18
N GLN A 174 0.10 -13.07 9.89
CA GLN A 174 -0.43 -13.01 8.53
C GLN A 174 -0.27 -11.60 7.93
N ASP A 175 -0.70 -10.56 8.65
CA ASP A 175 -0.65 -9.18 8.17
C ASP A 175 0.81 -8.73 7.93
N LEU A 176 1.76 -9.12 8.81
CA LEU A 176 3.20 -8.91 8.59
C LEU A 176 3.74 -9.67 7.38
N SER A 177 3.32 -10.93 7.19
CA SER A 177 3.76 -11.74 6.04
C SER A 177 3.29 -11.15 4.71
N VAL A 178 2.06 -10.65 4.66
CA VAL A 178 1.51 -9.93 3.50
C VAL A 178 2.31 -8.66 3.23
N LEU A 179 2.59 -7.85 4.26
CA LEU A 179 3.38 -6.64 4.11
C LEU A 179 4.79 -6.93 3.56
N VAL A 180 5.47 -7.94 4.10
CA VAL A 180 6.79 -8.38 3.61
C VAL A 180 6.72 -8.84 2.16
N ALA A 181 5.70 -9.62 1.78
CA ALA A 181 5.51 -10.10 0.41
C ALA A 181 5.30 -8.95 -0.57
N GLU A 182 4.45 -7.98 -0.24
CA GLU A 182 4.16 -6.81 -1.07
C GLU A 182 5.38 -5.90 -1.26
N ILE A 183 6.21 -5.71 -0.22
CA ILE A 183 7.46 -4.95 -0.34
C ILE A 183 8.47 -5.69 -1.22
N ARG A 184 8.64 -7.02 -1.04
CA ARG A 184 9.58 -7.84 -1.83
C ARG A 184 9.18 -7.96 -3.30
N ALA A 185 7.88 -7.95 -3.58
CA ALA A 185 7.35 -7.95 -4.95
C ALA A 185 7.64 -6.64 -5.71
N GLY A 186 8.17 -5.61 -5.03
CA GLY A 186 8.39 -4.28 -5.62
C GLY A 186 7.08 -3.50 -5.82
N ALA A 187 5.97 -3.97 -5.25
CA ALA A 187 4.65 -3.35 -5.39
C ALA A 187 4.51 -2.07 -4.54
N LEU A 188 5.34 -1.93 -3.50
CA LEU A 188 5.36 -0.76 -2.60
C LEU A 188 6.54 0.17 -2.83
N ILE A 189 7.72 -0.37 -3.16
CA ILE A 189 8.94 0.41 -3.35
C ILE A 189 9.96 -0.33 -4.22
N GLN A 190 10.66 0.39 -5.09
CA GLN A 190 11.66 -0.16 -6.00
C GLN A 190 13.07 0.41 -5.75
N ALA A 191 14.09 -0.30 -6.23
CA ALA A 191 15.48 0.13 -6.09
C ALA A 191 15.69 1.48 -6.80
N GLY A 192 16.18 2.47 -6.05
CA GLY A 192 16.37 3.86 -6.52
C GLY A 192 15.32 4.84 -6.01
N GLU A 193 14.27 4.38 -5.34
CA GLU A 193 13.24 5.24 -4.76
C GLU A 193 13.61 5.76 -3.36
N PRO A 194 13.10 6.95 -2.95
CA PRO A 194 13.28 7.45 -1.60
C PRO A 194 12.70 6.47 -0.58
N ASN A 195 13.40 6.27 0.53
CA ASN A 195 13.09 5.28 1.57
C ASN A 195 13.32 3.80 1.18
N PHE A 196 13.86 3.48 -0.01
CA PHE A 196 14.13 2.09 -0.40
C PHE A 196 15.01 1.36 0.62
N ALA A 197 16.03 2.03 1.15
CA ALA A 197 16.90 1.49 2.19
C ALA A 197 16.13 1.17 3.49
N LEU A 198 15.21 2.04 3.89
CA LEU A 198 14.37 1.85 5.08
C LEU A 198 13.44 0.64 4.91
N PHE A 199 12.71 0.59 3.80
CA PHE A 199 11.78 -0.51 3.52
C PHE A 199 12.50 -1.84 3.37
N THR A 200 13.64 -1.87 2.66
CA THR A 200 14.45 -3.07 2.50
C THR A 200 14.94 -3.58 3.86
N ARG A 201 15.41 -2.67 4.72
CA ARG A 201 15.87 -3.02 6.06
C ARG A 201 14.72 -3.55 6.92
N ALA A 202 13.61 -2.82 7.01
CA ALA A 202 12.43 -3.25 7.76
C ALA A 202 11.94 -4.63 7.29
N THR A 203 11.89 -4.84 5.98
CA THR A 203 11.49 -6.12 5.36
C THR A 203 12.42 -7.25 5.75
N SER A 204 13.73 -7.03 5.73
CA SER A 204 14.70 -8.05 6.15
C SER A 204 14.53 -8.43 7.62
N THR A 205 14.30 -7.46 8.51
CA THR A 205 14.09 -7.70 9.94
C THR A 205 12.78 -8.46 10.19
N MET A 206 11.70 -8.05 9.54
CA MET A 206 10.40 -8.73 9.64
C MET A 206 10.47 -10.16 9.09
N GLN A 207 11.18 -10.38 7.98
CA GLN A 207 11.36 -11.72 7.41
C GLN A 207 12.12 -12.64 8.38
N SER A 208 13.25 -12.20 8.93
CA SER A 208 14.02 -12.99 9.91
C SER A 208 13.19 -13.35 11.14
N LEU A 209 12.32 -12.44 11.59
CA LEU A 209 11.37 -12.70 12.67
C LEU A 209 10.33 -13.76 12.30
N LEU A 210 9.73 -13.66 11.11
CA LEU A 210 8.74 -14.65 10.65
C LEU A 210 9.38 -16.04 10.53
N ASP A 211 10.61 -16.11 10.04
CA ASP A 211 11.36 -17.37 9.91
C ASP A 211 11.68 -17.98 11.29
N SER A 212 12.10 -17.18 12.27
CA SER A 212 12.36 -17.67 13.63
C SER A 212 11.09 -18.18 14.33
N LEU A 213 9.95 -17.51 14.14
CA LEU A 213 8.66 -18.00 14.64
C LEU A 213 8.26 -19.35 14.02
N MET A 214 8.51 -19.54 12.72
CA MET A 214 8.22 -20.82 12.05
C MET A 214 9.10 -21.97 12.56
N VAL A 215 10.35 -21.70 12.92
CA VAL A 215 11.24 -22.70 13.55
C VAL A 215 10.74 -23.07 14.94
N VAL A 216 10.34 -22.08 15.74
CA VAL A 216 9.76 -22.31 17.09
C VAL A 216 8.47 -23.13 17.03
N TRP A 217 7.65 -22.95 15.99
CA TRP A 217 6.39 -23.71 15.81
C TRP A 217 6.62 -25.14 15.30
N ARG A 218 7.79 -25.43 14.71
CA ARG A 218 8.17 -26.76 14.21
C ARG A 218 8.82 -27.67 15.25
N SER A 219 8.97 -27.23 16.50
CA SER A 219 9.34 -28.11 17.61
C SER A 219 8.08 -28.65 18.29
N PRO A 220 7.52 -29.80 17.85
CA PRO A 220 6.61 -30.55 18.68
C PRO A 220 7.42 -31.17 19.81
N GLU A 221 7.13 -30.75 21.04
CA GLU A 221 7.48 -31.53 22.22
C GLU A 221 7.06 -32.99 22.02
N GLN A 222 8.01 -33.90 22.20
CA GLN A 222 7.78 -35.33 22.33
C GLN A 222 8.51 -35.84 23.59
N PRO A 223 8.01 -36.91 24.24
CA PRO A 223 7.22 -36.76 25.46
C PRO A 223 7.90 -37.32 26.71
N ALA A 224 7.26 -37.05 27.85
CA ALA A 224 7.59 -37.56 29.17
C ALA A 224 7.94 -39.06 29.22
N GLY A 225 9.12 -39.36 29.76
CA GLY A 225 9.53 -40.68 30.24
C GLY A 225 10.10 -40.57 31.67
N GLN A 226 9.24 -40.77 32.67
CA GLN A 226 9.62 -41.22 34.02
C GLN A 226 10.19 -42.66 33.91
N GLN A 227 11.20 -43.14 34.65
CA GLN A 227 11.35 -43.28 36.12
C GLN A 227 12.81 -43.77 36.40
N GLN A 228 13.57 -43.11 37.29
CA GLN A 228 13.94 -43.53 38.66
C GLN A 228 14.82 -44.78 38.85
N THR A 229 16.03 -44.56 39.39
CA THR A 229 16.73 -45.27 40.51
C THR A 229 18.08 -44.55 40.68
N GLY A 230 18.61 -44.11 41.83
CA GLY A 230 18.30 -44.14 43.25
C GLY A 230 19.64 -43.91 43.97
N GLY A 231 19.70 -43.02 44.97
CA GLY A 231 20.79 -43.03 45.98
C GLY A 231 21.65 -41.77 46.16
N GLN A 232 21.43 -41.13 47.32
CA GLN A 232 22.42 -40.54 48.25
C GLN A 232 22.92 -39.10 48.08
N GLN A 233 23.04 -38.49 49.27
CA GLN A 233 23.34 -37.10 49.59
C GLN A 233 24.79 -36.73 49.27
N GLY A 234 24.99 -35.48 48.83
CA GLY A 234 26.31 -34.87 48.65
C GLY A 234 26.15 -33.40 48.29
N GLN A 235 26.07 -32.56 49.31
CA GLN A 235 26.14 -31.10 49.20
C GLN A 235 27.57 -30.72 48.77
N MET A 236 27.76 -30.30 47.52
CA MET A 236 28.88 -29.46 47.10
C MET A 236 28.43 -28.48 46.02
N ASP A 237 28.78 -27.23 46.30
CA ASP A 237 28.51 -26.00 45.60
C ASP A 237 29.25 -25.97 44.24
N VAL A 238 28.50 -25.86 43.14
CA VAL A 238 29.00 -25.51 41.81
C VAL A 238 28.07 -24.44 41.27
N SER A 239 28.35 -23.20 41.66
CA SER A 239 27.76 -22.01 41.05
C SER A 239 28.30 -21.86 39.62
N GLY A 240 27.56 -22.41 38.66
CA GLY A 240 27.80 -22.26 37.22
C GLY A 240 26.66 -22.87 36.41
N VAL A 241 26.07 -22.05 35.54
CA VAL A 241 25.04 -22.34 34.51
C VAL A 241 23.57 -22.03 34.89
N GLY A 242 23.14 -20.83 34.46
CA GLY A 242 21.96 -20.68 33.58
C GLY A 242 20.59 -20.45 34.22
N SER A 243 20.22 -19.18 34.43
CA SER A 243 18.81 -18.75 34.43
C SER A 243 18.61 -17.73 33.32
N ILE A 244 18.14 -18.19 32.17
CA ILE A 244 17.76 -17.34 31.01
C ILE A 244 16.38 -16.74 31.27
N THR A 245 16.24 -16.04 32.40
CA THR A 245 14.96 -15.45 32.84
C THR A 245 15.09 -13.98 33.21
N ASP A 246 16.24 -13.37 32.92
CA ASP A 246 16.53 -11.97 33.30
C ASP A 246 16.91 -11.13 32.07
N VAL A 247 16.09 -11.23 31.02
CA VAL A 247 15.99 -10.15 30.03
C VAL A 247 14.87 -9.25 30.53
N THR A 248 15.22 -8.35 31.45
CA THR A 248 14.30 -7.44 32.13
C THR A 248 13.77 -6.38 31.16
N LEU A 249 12.68 -5.74 31.57
CA LEU A 249 12.05 -4.55 30.99
C LEU A 249 13.04 -3.42 30.58
N ASP A 250 14.30 -3.49 30.99
CA ASP A 250 15.37 -2.55 30.63
C ASP A 250 15.81 -2.70 29.15
N ASP A 251 15.80 -3.92 28.59
CA ASP A 251 16.07 -4.14 27.16
C ASP A 251 14.93 -3.59 26.26
N TRP A 252 13.72 -3.49 26.82
CA TRP A 252 12.56 -2.86 26.18
C TRP A 252 12.73 -1.34 26.10
N ASN A 253 13.20 -0.71 27.18
CA ASN A 253 13.52 0.73 27.19
C ASN A 253 14.66 1.05 26.22
N ALA A 254 15.69 0.21 26.09
CA ALA A 254 16.77 0.45 25.12
C ALA A 254 16.30 0.42 23.65
N CYS A 255 15.23 -0.33 23.33
CA CYS A 255 14.61 -0.35 21.99
C CYS A 255 13.53 0.73 21.80
N ILE A 256 13.06 1.38 22.88
CA ILE A 256 11.96 2.35 22.89
C ILE A 256 12.40 3.75 23.32
N ASP A 257 13.65 3.92 23.77
CA ASP A 257 14.35 5.21 23.95
C ASP A 257 14.58 5.97 22.62
N PHE A 258 13.81 5.64 21.58
CA PHE A 258 13.64 6.49 20.41
C PHE A 258 12.53 7.50 20.73
N GLU A 259 12.82 8.78 20.53
CA GLU A 259 11.75 9.78 20.56
C GLU A 259 10.61 9.32 19.63
N PRO A 260 9.32 9.44 20.02
CA PRO A 260 8.19 8.91 19.26
C PRO A 260 8.11 9.37 17.78
N TRP A 261 8.83 10.42 17.42
CA TRP A 261 8.96 10.99 16.07
C TRP A 261 10.25 10.58 15.32
N GLU A 262 11.20 9.91 15.97
CA GLU A 262 12.46 9.37 15.39
C GLU A 262 12.41 7.86 15.14
N PHE A 263 11.22 7.25 15.23
CA PHE A 263 11.00 5.81 15.09
C PHE A 263 11.63 5.20 13.81
N GLU A 264 11.87 5.97 12.74
CA GLU A 264 12.26 5.39 11.45
C GLU A 264 13.78 5.19 11.23
N GLN A 265 14.68 5.98 11.82
CA GLN A 265 16.11 5.93 11.40
C GLN A 265 16.96 4.89 12.14
N GLY A 266 16.71 4.65 13.44
CA GLY A 266 17.49 3.71 14.24
C GLY A 266 16.76 2.40 14.59
N PHE A 267 15.43 2.43 14.68
CA PHE A 267 14.62 1.33 15.20
C PHE A 267 14.88 -0.01 14.52
N TRP A 268 14.77 -0.06 13.18
CA TRP A 268 14.94 -1.31 12.44
C TRP A 268 16.36 -1.85 12.50
N ALA A 269 17.36 -0.99 12.71
CA ALA A 269 18.74 -1.41 12.94
C ALA A 269 18.90 -2.01 14.34
N SER A 270 18.32 -1.39 15.37
CA SER A 270 18.32 -1.93 16.74
C SER A 270 17.57 -3.26 16.82
N LEU A 271 16.39 -3.34 16.19
CA LEU A 271 15.58 -4.56 16.18
C LEU A 271 16.29 -5.71 15.44
N ALA A 272 17.00 -5.43 14.34
CA ALA A 272 17.75 -6.46 13.59
C ALA A 272 18.88 -7.11 14.39
N VAL A 273 19.42 -6.42 15.40
CA VAL A 273 20.51 -6.92 16.28
C VAL A 273 19.95 -7.65 17.51
N HIS A 274 18.62 -7.70 17.67
CA HIS A 274 18.01 -8.31 18.84
C HIS A 274 18.42 -9.79 18.97
N PRO A 275 18.87 -10.26 20.16
CA PRO A 275 19.50 -11.57 20.34
C PRO A 275 18.60 -12.76 19.94
N THR A 276 17.27 -12.61 20.04
CA THR A 276 16.31 -13.63 19.59
C THR A 276 16.22 -13.78 18.06
N LEU A 277 16.71 -12.81 17.29
CA LEU A 277 16.77 -12.86 15.82
C LEU A 277 18.13 -13.34 15.30
N LEU A 278 19.18 -13.28 16.13
CA LEU A 278 20.54 -13.73 15.81
C LEU A 278 20.77 -15.22 16.11
N GLN A 279 19.73 -15.91 16.57
CA GLN A 279 19.76 -17.32 16.96
C GLN A 279 19.67 -18.25 15.72
N ASP A 280 20.52 -18.02 14.73
CA ASP A 280 21.01 -19.00 13.75
C ASP A 280 21.94 -18.28 12.76
N ARG A 281 23.25 -18.39 12.98
CA ARG A 281 24.27 -18.29 11.94
C ARG A 281 25.24 -19.45 12.07
#